data_AF-A0A534ZL52-F1
#
_entry.id   AF-A0A534ZL52-F1
#
_cell.length_a   1.000
_cell.length_b   1.000
_cell.length_c   1.000
_cell.angle_alpha   90.00
_cell.angle_beta   90.00
_cell.angle_gamma   90.00
#
_symmetry.space_group_name_H-M   'P 1'
#
loop_
_entity.id
_entity.type
_entity.pdbx_description
1 polymer ?
#
loop_
_entity_poly.entity_id
_entity_poly.type
_entity_poly.pdbx_seq_one_letter_code
_entity_poly.pdbx_strand_id
1 'polypeptide(L)'
;MTGRHRTIVAALVLLAVLTALLLVSFATNACPTQTPGHPCQQAAMNRTIVIGLSGLAVALTITPFAFLAEFVVRRRIAYRGGWGRAIRRGVLCGAIVGALAALRVGGALTVPVAIFVVLLAALVEWFATRRFDAP
;
A
#
# COMPACT_ATOMS: atom_id res chain seq x y z
N MET A 1 -22.37 3.15 -12.55
CA MET A 1 -21.93 3.02 -11.15
C MET A 1 -23.16 3.07 -10.25
N THR A 2 -23.45 2.01 -9.51
CA THR A 2 -24.52 1.99 -8.50
C THR A 2 -24.13 2.85 -7.29
N GLY A 3 -25.11 3.31 -6.50
CA GLY A 3 -24.84 4.10 -5.28
C GLY A 3 -23.87 3.41 -4.31
N ARG A 4 -23.97 2.08 -4.18
CA ARG A 4 -23.08 1.25 -3.35
C ARG A 4 -21.61 1.32 -3.77
N HIS A 5 -21.30 1.43 -5.07
CA HIS A 5 -19.90 1.59 -5.50
C HIS A 5 -19.33 2.96 -5.16
N ARG A 6 -20.17 4.01 -5.21
CA ARG A 6 -19.76 5.37 -4.87
C ARG A 6 -19.42 5.49 -3.38
N THR A 7 -20.24 4.89 -2.51
CA THR A 7 -19.97 4.90 -1.06
C THR A 7 -18.71 4.13 -0.70
N ILE A 8 -18.44 2.99 -1.34
CA ILE A 8 -17.20 2.22 -1.13
C ILE A 8 -15.97 3.03 -1.55
N VAL A 9 -16.00 3.66 -2.74
CA VAL A 9 -14.88 4.50 -3.20
C VAL A 9 -14.67 5.69 -2.27
N ALA A 10 -15.73 6.38 -1.87
CA ALA A 10 -15.65 7.50 -0.94
C ALA A 10 -15.06 7.07 0.42
N ALA A 11 -15.52 5.93 0.97
CA ALA A 11 -15.00 5.37 2.21
C ALA A 11 -13.52 5.02 2.09
N LEU A 12 -13.08 4.40 0.98
CA LEU A 12 -11.67 4.08 0.75
C LEU A 12 -10.79 5.33 0.68
N VAL A 13 -11.26 6.38 -0.02
CA VAL A 13 -10.54 7.66 -0.10
C VAL A 13 -10.44 8.31 1.27
N LEU A 14 -11.52 8.35 2.04
CA LEU A 14 -11.50 8.90 3.41
C LEU A 14 -10.54 8.10 4.32
N LEU A 15 -10.55 6.77 4.21
CA LEU A 15 -9.65 5.90 4.99
C LEU A 15 -8.19 6.08 4.56
N ALA A 16 -7.92 6.27 3.26
CA ALA A 16 -6.60 6.61 2.74
C ALA A 16 -6.10 7.95 3.29
N VAL A 17 -6.95 8.99 3.30
CA VAL A 17 -6.60 10.30 3.88
C VAL A 17 -6.33 10.17 5.37
N LEU A 18 -7.20 9.48 6.12
CA LEU A 18 -7.04 9.28 7.55
C LEU A 18 -5.74 8.52 7.87
N THR A 19 -5.43 7.46 7.12
CA THR A 19 -4.19 6.69 7.31
C THR A 19 -2.95 7.50 6.96
N ALA A 20 -3.00 8.35 5.93
CA ALA A 20 -1.91 9.28 5.61
C ALA A 20 -1.71 10.32 6.71
N LEU A 21 -2.78 10.89 7.27
CA LEU A 21 -2.70 11.82 8.40
C LEU A 21 -2.14 11.15 9.66
N LEU A 22 -2.54 9.91 9.94
CA LEU A 22 -1.97 9.11 11.04
C LEU A 22 -0.49 8.83 10.80
N LEU A 23 -0.10 8.45 9.58
CA LEU A 23 1.31 8.23 9.24
C LEU A 23 2.15 9.48 9.48
N VAL A 24 1.71 10.64 8.97
CA VAL A 24 2.44 11.91 9.09
C VAL A 24 2.52 12.33 10.56
N SER A 25 1.39 12.32 11.28
CA SER A 25 1.37 12.69 12.69
C SER A 25 2.23 11.76 13.55
N PHE A 26 2.25 10.46 13.27
CA PHE A 26 3.11 9.52 13.98
C PHE A 26 4.58 9.76 13.63
N ALA A 27 4.90 9.97 12.35
CA ALA A 27 6.28 10.22 11.90
C ALA A 27 6.86 11.53 12.46
N THR A 28 6.05 12.56 12.68
CA THR A 28 6.50 13.84 13.24
C THR A 28 6.62 13.82 14.76
N ASN A 29 5.76 13.07 15.46
CA ASN A 29 5.70 13.10 16.92
C ASN A 29 6.43 11.93 17.58
N ALA A 30 6.61 10.80 16.89
CA ALA A 30 7.31 9.64 17.45
C ALA A 30 8.83 9.83 17.31
N CYS A 31 9.58 9.58 18.39
CA CYS A 31 11.03 9.61 18.36
C CYS A 31 11.59 8.47 17.49
N PRO A 32 12.31 8.76 16.39
CA PRO A 32 12.72 7.74 15.42
C PRO A 32 14.08 7.07 15.74
N THR A 33 14.89 7.71 16.59
CA THR A 33 16.28 7.30 16.86
C THR A 33 16.64 7.55 18.31
N GLN A 34 17.39 6.62 18.90
CA GLN A 34 17.97 6.81 20.24
C GLN A 34 18.91 8.02 20.20
N THR A 35 18.62 9.02 21.01
CA THR A 35 19.56 10.11 21.29
C THR A 35 20.31 9.79 22.59
N PRO A 36 21.62 10.09 22.67
CA PRO A 36 22.44 9.76 23.84
C PRO A 36 21.93 10.39 25.15
N GLY A 37 21.07 11.41 25.08
CA GLY A 37 20.47 12.05 26.25
C GLY A 37 19.10 11.52 26.68
N HIS A 38 18.33 10.87 25.81
CA HIS A 38 16.95 10.39 26.11
C HIS A 38 16.71 9.04 25.40
N PRO A 39 16.86 7.90 26.08
CA PRO A 39 16.69 6.58 25.47
C PRO A 39 15.21 6.33 25.13
N CYS A 40 14.91 6.23 23.84
CA CYS A 40 13.59 5.80 23.38
C CYS A 40 13.48 4.28 23.45
N GLN A 41 12.97 3.76 24.56
CA GLN A 41 12.78 2.32 24.78
C GLN A 41 11.83 1.66 23.76
N GLN A 42 10.94 2.46 23.15
CA GLN A 42 9.95 2.00 22.15
C GLN A 42 10.35 2.27 20.69
N ALA A 43 11.61 2.61 20.41
CA ALA A 43 12.05 2.98 19.05
C ALA A 43 11.81 1.88 18.00
N ALA A 44 11.99 0.60 18.37
CA ALA A 44 11.74 -0.52 17.47
C ALA A 44 10.24 -0.64 17.12
N MET A 45 9.36 -0.51 18.11
CA MET A 45 7.90 -0.55 17.90
C MET A 45 7.42 0.63 17.06
N ASN A 46 7.95 1.84 17.29
CA ASN A 46 7.57 3.01 16.51
C ASN A 46 7.95 2.85 15.02
N ARG A 47 9.10 2.22 14.74
CA ARG A 47 9.53 1.92 13.37
C ARG A 47 8.59 0.94 12.68
N THR A 48 8.18 -0.14 13.35
CA THR A 48 7.25 -1.11 12.75
C THR A 48 5.89 -0.50 12.47
N ILE A 49 5.40 0.40 13.33
CA ILE A 49 4.15 1.15 13.12
C ILE A 49 4.26 2.03 11.87
N VAL A 50 5.34 2.81 11.72
CA VAL A 50 5.54 3.67 10.55
C VAL A 50 5.63 2.84 9.26
N ILE A 51 6.35 1.73 9.29
CA ILE A 51 6.44 0.80 8.14
C ILE A 51 5.06 0.28 7.77
N GLY A 52 4.28 -0.22 8.74
CA GLY A 52 2.94 -0.76 8.50
C GLY A 52 1.97 0.30 7.98
N LEU A 53 1.96 1.48 8.59
CA LEU A 53 1.12 2.60 8.17
C LEU A 53 1.46 3.06 6.74
N SER A 54 2.75 3.05 6.36
CA SER A 54 3.17 3.46 5.02
C SER A 54 2.64 2.51 3.94
N GLY A 55 2.73 1.20 4.18
CA GLY A 55 2.18 0.19 3.27
C GLY A 55 0.65 0.25 3.19
N LEU A 56 -0.04 0.44 4.32
CA LEU A 56 -1.49 0.60 4.37
C LEU A 56 -1.98 1.84 3.63
N ALA A 57 -1.35 2.99 3.88
CA ALA A 57 -1.70 4.24 3.21
C ALA A 57 -1.63 4.10 1.69
N VAL A 58 -0.57 3.46 1.18
CA VAL A 58 -0.40 3.22 -0.25
C VAL A 58 -1.42 2.21 -0.78
N ALA A 59 -1.67 1.10 -0.08
CA ALA A 59 -2.66 0.12 -0.50
C ALA A 59 -4.05 0.75 -0.63
N LEU A 60 -4.47 1.51 0.38
CA LEU A 60 -5.77 2.19 0.41
C LEU A 60 -5.88 3.30 -0.63
N THR A 61 -4.78 3.98 -0.93
CA THR A 61 -4.75 5.02 -1.97
C THR A 61 -4.87 4.40 -3.35
N ILE A 62 -4.13 3.33 -3.64
CA ILE A 62 -4.06 2.74 -5.00
C ILE A 62 -5.32 1.94 -5.34
N THR A 63 -5.94 1.26 -4.37
CA THR A 63 -7.14 0.43 -4.58
C THR A 63 -8.27 1.14 -5.35
N PRO A 64 -8.75 2.34 -4.95
CA PRO A 64 -9.81 3.04 -5.68
C PRO A 64 -9.37 3.48 -7.09
N PHE A 65 -8.11 3.88 -7.29
CA PHE A 65 -7.60 4.24 -8.61
C PHE A 65 -7.48 3.04 -9.54
N ALA A 66 -7.04 1.88 -9.03
CA ALA A 66 -6.98 0.65 -9.80
C ALA A 66 -8.37 0.22 -10.29
N PHE A 67 -9.39 0.34 -9.43
CA PHE A 67 -10.78 0.08 -9.81
C PHE A 67 -11.30 1.09 -10.86
N LEU A 68 -11.05 2.39 -10.65
CA LEU A 68 -11.45 3.44 -11.59
C LEU A 68 -10.78 3.27 -12.96
N ALA A 69 -9.50 2.91 -12.99
CA ALA A 69 -8.76 2.64 -14.21
C ALA A 69 -9.40 1.48 -15.00
N GLU A 70 -9.71 0.35 -14.35
CA GLU A 70 -10.43 -0.75 -15.01
C GLU A 70 -11.80 -0.31 -15.54
N PHE A 71 -12.54 0.50 -14.77
CA PHE A 71 -13.85 0.99 -15.16
C PHE A 71 -13.80 1.90 -16.40
N VAL A 72 -12.79 2.77 -16.49
CA VAL A 72 -12.58 3.66 -17.65
C VAL A 72 -12.15 2.85 -18.88
N VAL A 73 -11.17 1.97 -18.73
CA VAL A 73 -10.64 1.15 -19.84
C VAL A 73 -11.72 0.23 -20.44
N ARG A 74 -12.59 -0.35 -19.59
CA ARG A 74 -13.67 -1.28 -20.02
C ARG A 74 -14.98 -0.57 -20.39
N ARG A 75 -14.93 0.70 -20.83
CA ARG A 75 -16.09 1.48 -21.32
C ARG A 75 -17.27 1.54 -20.33
N ARG A 76 -17.01 1.71 -19.03
CA ARG A 76 -18.02 1.87 -17.96
C ARG A 76 -18.87 0.63 -17.62
N ILE A 77 -18.44 -0.58 -18.02
CA ILE A 77 -19.09 -1.82 -17.64
C ILE A 77 -18.44 -2.38 -16.37
N ALA A 78 -19.20 -2.48 -15.28
CA ALA A 78 -18.72 -3.06 -14.02
C ALA A 78 -18.75 -4.59 -14.12
N TYR A 79 -17.61 -5.21 -14.44
CA TYR A 79 -17.48 -6.67 -14.48
C TYR A 79 -17.42 -7.29 -13.08
N ARG A 80 -18.05 -8.46 -12.90
CA ARG A 80 -17.85 -9.32 -11.71
C ARG A 80 -16.34 -9.59 -11.57
N GLY A 81 -15.80 -9.39 -10.36
CA GLY A 81 -14.38 -9.60 -10.06
C GLY A 81 -13.46 -8.38 -10.17
N GLY A 82 -13.91 -7.24 -10.72
CA GLY A 82 -13.07 -6.03 -10.82
C GLY A 82 -12.57 -5.50 -9.48
N TRP A 83 -13.38 -5.64 -8.42
CA TRP A 83 -12.97 -5.30 -7.06
C TRP A 83 -11.87 -6.22 -6.51
N GLY A 84 -11.92 -7.52 -6.82
CA GLY A 84 -10.89 -8.46 -6.37
C GLY A 84 -9.52 -8.14 -6.97
N ARG A 85 -9.48 -7.84 -8.28
CA ARG A 85 -8.24 -7.40 -8.95
C ARG A 85 -7.74 -6.05 -8.42
N ALA A 86 -8.63 -5.09 -8.19
CA ALA A 86 -8.27 -3.79 -7.63
C ALA A 86 -7.66 -3.91 -6.23
N ILE A 87 -8.27 -4.71 -5.35
CA ILE A 87 -7.76 -4.99 -4.00
C ILE A 87 -6.40 -5.69 -4.08
N ARG A 88 -6.26 -6.71 -4.93
CA ARG A 88 -4.99 -7.43 -5.11
C ARG A 88 -3.87 -6.48 -5.51
N ARG A 89 -4.10 -5.61 -6.49
CA ARG A 89 -3.12 -4.60 -6.93
C ARG A 89 -2.79 -3.60 -5.82
N GLY A 90 -3.81 -3.13 -5.09
CA GLY A 90 -3.60 -2.25 -3.93
C GLY A 90 -2.72 -2.90 -2.86
N VAL A 91 -3.05 -4.13 -2.46
CA VAL A 91 -2.26 -4.90 -1.48
C VAL A 91 -0.84 -5.13 -1.96
N LEU A 92 -0.64 -5.48 -3.23
CA LEU A 92 0.68 -5.70 -3.81
C LEU A 92 1.52 -4.41 -3.79
N CYS A 93 0.95 -3.28 -4.19
CA CYS A 93 1.65 -1.99 -4.11
C CYS A 93 1.96 -1.57 -2.67
N GLY A 94 1.03 -1.77 -1.73
CA GLY A 94 1.27 -1.53 -0.31
C GLY A 94 2.38 -2.42 0.26
N ALA A 95 2.44 -3.69 -0.15
CA ALA A 95 3.49 -4.61 0.24
C ALA A 95 4.87 -4.18 -0.29
N ILE A 96 4.96 -3.70 -1.54
CA ILE A 96 6.19 -3.12 -2.09
C ILE A 96 6.65 -1.95 -1.23
N VAL A 97 5.76 -0.98 -0.96
CA VAL A 97 6.14 0.21 -0.19
C VAL A 97 6.51 -0.15 1.24
N GLY A 98 5.77 -1.05 1.89
CA GLY A 98 6.11 -1.54 3.23
C GLY A 98 7.48 -2.23 3.28
N ALA A 99 7.78 -3.07 2.28
CA ALA A 99 9.09 -3.73 2.19
C ALA A 99 10.23 -2.73 1.97
N LEU A 100 10.05 -1.77 1.06
CA LEU A 100 11.04 -0.72 0.79
C LEU A 100 11.24 0.20 2.01
N ALA A 101 10.17 0.53 2.73
CA ALA A 101 10.23 1.30 3.97
C ALA A 101 11.00 0.54 5.06
N ALA A 102 10.73 -0.76 5.22
CA ALA A 102 11.45 -1.61 6.17
C ALA A 102 12.95 -1.67 5.86
N LEU A 103 13.31 -1.90 4.58
CA LEU A 103 14.69 -1.90 4.11
C LEU A 103 15.36 -0.54 4.31
N ARG A 104 14.62 0.56 4.09
CA ARG A 104 15.14 1.92 4.27
C ARG A 104 15.48 2.22 5.71
N VAL A 105 14.58 1.85 6.63
CA VAL A 105 14.75 2.02 8.08
C VAL A 105 15.86 1.12 8.63
N GLY A 106 16.00 -0.09 8.08
CA GLY A 106 17.09 -1.02 8.41
C GLY A 106 18.45 -0.65 7.79
N GLY A 107 18.54 0.38 6.96
CA GLY A 107 19.78 0.79 6.29
C GLY A 107 20.26 -0.16 5.18
N ALA A 108 19.44 -1.13 4.78
CA ALA A 108 19.77 -2.15 3.78
C ALA A 108 19.21 -1.83 2.37
N LEU A 109 18.50 -0.71 2.21
CA LEU A 109 17.94 -0.33 0.92
C LEU A 109 19.04 0.12 -0.05
N THR A 110 19.26 -0.70 -1.08
CA THR A 110 20.10 -0.37 -2.24
C THR A 110 19.25 -0.40 -3.51
N VAL A 111 19.70 0.30 -4.55
CA VAL A 111 19.01 0.33 -5.85
C VAL A 111 18.77 -1.09 -6.40
N PRO A 112 19.75 -2.02 -6.39
CA PRO A 112 19.51 -3.39 -6.85
C PRO A 112 18.44 -4.13 -6.05
N VAL A 113 18.42 -3.97 -4.74
CA VAL A 113 17.40 -4.61 -3.87
C VAL A 113 16.01 -4.05 -4.18
N ALA A 114 15.89 -2.74 -4.41
CA ALA A 114 14.63 -2.12 -4.79
C ALA A 114 14.10 -2.67 -6.13
N ILE A 115 14.97 -2.78 -7.14
CA ILE A 115 14.62 -3.37 -8.44
C ILE A 115 14.17 -4.83 -8.26
N PHE A 116 14.90 -5.62 -7.47
CA PHE A 116 14.56 -7.01 -7.19
C PHE A 116 13.15 -7.15 -6.57
N VAL A 117 12.82 -6.33 -5.57
CA VAL A 117 11.48 -6.34 -4.94
C VAL A 117 10.38 -6.02 -5.95
N VAL A 118 10.60 -5.03 -6.82
CA VAL A 118 9.62 -4.66 -7.86
C VAL A 118 9.45 -5.78 -8.89
N LEU A 119 10.55 -6.42 -9.31
CA LEU A 119 10.50 -7.56 -10.23
C LEU A 119 9.75 -8.75 -9.62
N LEU A 120 9.99 -9.06 -8.35
CA LEU A 120 9.29 -10.13 -7.64
C LEU A 120 7.79 -9.83 -7.55
N ALA A 121 7.41 -8.59 -7.25
CA ALA A 121 6.02 -8.19 -7.21
C ALA A 121 5.34 -8.26 -8.60
N ALA A 122 6.06 -7.88 -9.67
CA ALA A 122 5.58 -8.05 -11.03
C ALA A 122 5.36 -9.54 -11.38
N LEU A 123 6.28 -10.40 -10.97
CA LEU A 123 6.16 -11.86 -11.13
C LEU A 123 4.95 -12.42 -10.37
N VAL A 124 4.71 -11.95 -9.14
CA VAL A 124 3.54 -12.34 -8.34
C VAL A 124 2.24 -11.93 -9.04
N GLU A 125 2.14 -10.70 -9.53
CA GLU A 125 0.96 -10.24 -10.28
C GLU A 125 0.79 -11.01 -11.59
N TRP A 126 1.89 -11.36 -12.26
CA TRP A 126 1.86 -12.20 -13.47
C TRP A 126 1.30 -13.60 -13.20
N PHE A 127 1.77 -14.28 -12.14
CA PHE A 127 1.21 -15.57 -11.77
C PHE A 127 -0.25 -15.47 -11.33
N ALA A 128 -0.61 -14.42 -10.60
CA ALA A 128 -1.97 -14.21 -10.14
C ALA A 128 -2.94 -13.99 -11.32
N THR A 129 -2.53 -13.23 -12.33
CA THR A 129 -3.34 -13.05 -13.56
C THR A 129 -3.49 -14.36 -14.32
N ARG A 130 -2.41 -15.13 -14.50
CA ARG A 130 -2.49 -16.42 -15.23
C ARG A 130 -3.32 -17.50 -14.52
N ARG A 131 -3.30 -17.55 -13.19
CA ARG A 131 -3.95 -18.63 -12.42
C ARG A 131 -5.41 -18.34 -12.07
N PHE A 132 -5.76 -17.07 -11.86
CA PHE A 132 -7.09 -16.68 -11.39
C PHE A 132 -7.97 -16.02 -12.46
N ASP A 133 -7.39 -15.51 -13.56
CA ASP A 133 -8.13 -14.88 -14.66
C ASP A 133 -8.15 -15.74 -15.94
N ALA A 134 -7.72 -17.01 -15.89
CA ALA A 134 -7.89 -17.96 -17.00
C ALA A 134 -9.36 -18.40 -17.10
N PRO A 135 -9.93 -18.47 -18.34
CA PRO A 135 -11.33 -18.84 -18.56
C PRO A 135 -11.64 -20.30 -18.20
#